data_AF-A0A1S4AX24-F1
#
_entry.id   AF-A0A1S4AX24-F1
#
_cell.length_a   1.000
_cell.length_b   1.000
_cell.length_c   1.000
_cell.angle_alpha   90.00
_cell.angle_beta   90.00
_cell.angle_gamma   90.00
#
_symmetry.space_group_name_H-M   'P 1'
#
loop_
_entity.id
_entity.type
_entity.pdbx_description
1 polymer ?
#
loop_
_entity_poly.entity_id
_entity_poly.type
_entity_poly.pdbx_seq_one_letter_code
_entity_poly.pdbx_strand_id
1 'polypeptide(L)'
;MSLSRGSPRNSLSTPSGVGVRSRYTLPSPNPTGEIGRQSKFYFKYRRSRLYDHFKKYATKEERLQNMPTDVNEAEWKFLVEYFDSDTFKRMSEPNRTNKAKQEINHICGRKSFQAVSFEQRNTSTGKEPNLQKLWELTHMKNGHWINDASAELNNGVSAAFLNIISNLSGSDEASCSRLMDDITDEHE
;
A
#
# COMPACT_ATOMS: atom_id res chain seq x y z
N MET A 1 65.98 -20.45 32.25
CA MET A 1 65.12 -19.96 31.15
C MET A 1 63.99 -19.17 31.77
N SER A 2 64.12 -17.84 31.78
CA SER A 2 63.22 -16.89 32.45
C SER A 2 62.34 -16.19 31.40
N LEU A 3 61.03 -16.42 31.49
CA LEU A 3 60.03 -15.75 30.65
C LEU A 3 59.86 -14.30 31.09
N SER A 4 59.83 -13.41 30.10
CA SER A 4 59.72 -11.96 30.24
C SER A 4 58.43 -11.47 29.59
N ARG A 5 57.99 -10.30 30.07
CA ARG A 5 56.97 -9.38 29.54
C ARG A 5 55.56 -9.71 30.04
N GLY A 6 54.85 -8.88 30.81
CA GLY A 6 54.87 -7.41 30.91
C GLY A 6 53.47 -6.90 30.60
N SER A 7 52.66 -6.64 31.63
CA SER A 7 51.41 -5.85 31.58
C SER A 7 51.72 -4.36 31.24
N PRO A 8 50.76 -3.40 31.11
CA PRO A 8 49.32 -3.42 31.43
C PRO A 8 48.40 -2.54 30.51
N ARG A 9 47.14 -2.41 30.97
CA ARG A 9 46.23 -1.24 30.93
C ARG A 9 45.10 -1.17 29.88
N ASN A 10 43.88 -1.28 30.45
CA ASN A 10 42.57 -0.78 30.05
C ASN A 10 42.52 0.41 29.08
N SER A 11 41.60 0.33 28.12
CA SER A 11 40.81 1.48 27.65
C SER A 11 39.42 1.06 27.13
N LEU A 12 38.41 1.41 27.94
CA LEU A 12 37.13 2.05 27.58
C LEU A 12 36.23 1.39 26.52
N SER A 13 35.17 0.78 27.02
CA SER A 13 33.90 0.53 26.33
C SER A 13 33.19 1.83 25.94
N THR A 14 32.85 1.99 24.67
CA THR A 14 31.86 2.97 24.19
C THR A 14 30.62 2.24 23.66
N PRO A 15 29.40 2.54 24.15
CA PRO A 15 28.17 2.10 23.53
C PRO A 15 27.71 3.19 22.55
N SER A 16 27.99 3.03 21.25
CA SER A 16 27.45 3.91 20.21
C SER A 16 26.23 3.28 19.57
N GLY A 17 25.08 3.88 19.86
CA GLY A 17 23.77 3.47 19.40
C GLY A 17 23.53 3.66 17.90
N VAL A 18 22.55 2.87 17.46
CA VAL A 18 21.65 3.10 16.32
C VAL A 18 22.34 3.32 14.96
N GLY A 19 22.92 2.24 14.44
CA GLY A 19 23.11 2.07 13.01
C GLY A 19 21.76 2.17 12.28
N VAL A 20 21.73 3.01 11.24
CA VAL A 20 20.65 3.15 10.28
C VAL A 20 20.11 1.76 9.91
N ARG A 21 18.85 1.47 10.28
CA ARG A 21 18.14 0.28 9.78
C ARG A 21 18.06 0.39 8.26
N SER A 22 19.00 -0.27 7.57
CA SER A 22 18.88 -0.55 6.14
C SER A 22 17.52 -1.21 5.94
N ARG A 23 16.60 -0.53 5.24
CA ARG A 23 15.21 -0.98 5.06
C ARG A 23 15.08 -2.26 4.24
N TYR A 24 16.19 -2.90 3.86
CA TYR A 24 16.24 -4.10 3.04
C TYR A 24 17.39 -5.01 3.48
N THR A 25 17.30 -5.59 4.67
CA THR A 25 18.01 -6.85 4.93
C THR A 25 17.18 -7.98 4.32
N LEU A 26 17.71 -8.61 3.27
CA LEU A 26 17.06 -9.74 2.59
C LEU A 26 16.87 -10.89 3.61
N PRO A 27 15.63 -11.35 3.87
CA PRO A 27 15.42 -12.55 4.67
C PRO A 27 16.01 -13.75 3.94
N SER A 28 16.70 -14.63 4.68
CA SER A 28 17.30 -15.86 4.18
C SER A 28 16.31 -16.68 3.33
N PRO A 29 16.75 -17.32 2.23
CA PRO A 29 15.84 -17.93 1.26
C PRO A 29 15.09 -19.14 1.83
N ASN A 30 13.77 -19.21 1.62
CA ASN A 30 12.97 -20.44 1.76
C ASN A 30 11.94 -20.53 0.60
N PRO A 31 11.42 -21.73 0.26
CA PRO A 31 11.79 -22.45 -0.96
C PRO A 31 10.87 -22.11 -2.14
N THR A 32 11.52 -21.80 -3.27
CA THR A 32 11.02 -21.81 -4.66
C THR A 32 9.90 -20.85 -5.06
N GLY A 33 8.74 -20.85 -4.38
CA GLY A 33 7.58 -20.01 -4.76
C GLY A 33 7.73 -18.54 -4.38
N GLU A 34 8.38 -18.28 -3.24
CA GLU A 34 8.58 -16.93 -2.72
C GLU A 34 9.67 -16.19 -3.49
N ILE A 35 10.74 -16.89 -3.85
CA ILE A 35 11.86 -16.36 -4.65
C ILE A 35 11.33 -15.84 -5.99
N GLY A 36 10.44 -16.58 -6.64
CA GLY A 36 9.80 -16.14 -7.88
C GLY A 36 8.92 -14.90 -7.70
N ARG A 37 8.15 -14.82 -6.61
CA ARG A 37 7.35 -13.62 -6.27
C ARG A 37 8.25 -12.40 -6.05
N GLN A 38 9.29 -12.54 -5.24
CA GLN A 38 10.21 -11.44 -4.93
C GLN A 38 10.95 -10.97 -6.17
N SER A 39 11.47 -11.90 -6.98
CA SER A 39 12.13 -11.56 -8.26
C SER A 39 11.22 -10.75 -9.19
N LYS A 40 9.95 -11.14 -9.32
CA LYS A 40 8.94 -10.37 -10.10
C LYS A 40 8.74 -8.96 -9.55
N PHE A 41 8.68 -8.79 -8.22
CA PHE A 41 8.56 -7.47 -7.61
C PHE A 41 9.79 -6.61 -7.87
N TYR A 42 11.00 -7.16 -7.70
CA TYR A 42 12.25 -6.46 -7.98
C TYR A 42 12.34 -6.02 -9.45
N PHE A 43 11.98 -6.92 -10.38
CA PHE A 43 11.97 -6.60 -11.80
C PHE A 43 10.98 -5.48 -12.14
N LYS A 44 9.74 -5.55 -11.64
CA LYS A 44 8.74 -4.49 -11.82
C LYS A 44 9.21 -3.15 -11.23
N TYR A 45 9.78 -3.17 -10.03
CA TYR A 45 10.28 -1.98 -9.36
C TYR A 45 11.44 -1.33 -10.12
N ARG A 46 12.45 -2.12 -10.51
CA ARG A 46 13.58 -1.67 -11.32
C ARG A 46 13.08 -1.03 -12.61
N ARG A 47 12.17 -1.69 -13.31
CA ARG A 47 11.60 -1.19 -14.57
C ARG A 47 10.80 0.10 -14.41
N SER A 48 10.01 0.23 -13.34
CA SER A 48 9.29 1.47 -13.02
C SER A 48 10.25 2.63 -12.79
N ARG A 49 11.29 2.41 -11.98
CA ARG A 49 12.33 3.41 -11.67
C ARG A 49 13.05 3.90 -12.92
N LEU A 50 13.38 2.98 -13.83
CA LEU A 50 14.03 3.32 -15.10
C LEU A 50 13.10 4.09 -16.04
N TYR A 51 11.82 3.76 -16.06
CA TYR A 51 10.83 4.53 -16.80
C TYR A 51 10.61 5.94 -16.21
N ASP A 52 10.65 6.08 -14.89
CA ASP A 52 10.60 7.38 -14.22
C ASP A 52 11.80 8.25 -14.56
N HIS A 53 12.99 7.66 -14.70
CA HIS A 53 14.17 8.36 -15.17
C HIS A 53 14.06 8.74 -16.66
N PHE A 54 13.58 7.83 -17.51
CA PHE A 54 13.32 8.07 -18.93
C PHE A 54 12.40 9.28 -19.16
N LYS A 55 11.33 9.40 -18.37
CA LYS A 55 10.35 10.51 -18.47
C LYS A 55 10.93 11.90 -18.16
N LYS A 56 12.09 12.00 -17.52
CA LYS A 56 12.70 13.30 -17.18
C LYS A 56 13.23 14.04 -18.40
N TYR A 57 13.49 13.33 -19.49
CA TYR A 57 14.13 13.87 -20.70
C TYR A 57 13.20 13.76 -21.90
N ALA A 58 13.11 14.84 -22.67
CA ALA A 58 12.17 14.96 -23.78
C ALA A 58 12.70 14.30 -25.06
N THR A 59 13.99 14.45 -25.36
CA THR A 59 14.61 13.96 -26.59
C THR A 59 15.30 12.61 -26.41
N LYS A 60 15.45 11.84 -27.50
CA LYS A 60 16.12 10.53 -27.47
C LYS A 60 17.61 10.69 -27.14
N GLU A 61 18.24 11.72 -27.68
CA GLU A 61 19.65 12.04 -27.52
C GLU A 61 19.96 12.39 -26.06
N GLU A 62 19.15 13.23 -25.42
CA GLU A 62 19.31 13.56 -24.00
C GLU A 62 19.15 12.34 -23.10
N ARG A 63 18.21 11.45 -23.40
CA ARG A 63 18.02 10.20 -22.65
C ARG A 63 19.26 9.31 -22.72
N LEU A 64 19.86 9.18 -23.90
CA LEU A 64 21.05 8.34 -24.10
C LEU A 64 22.29 8.91 -23.40
N GLN A 65 22.43 10.25 -23.35
CA GLN A 65 23.50 10.91 -22.60
C GLN A 65 23.31 10.82 -21.09
N ASN A 66 22.07 10.85 -20.60
CA ASN A 66 21.74 10.78 -19.18
C ASN A 66 21.44 9.35 -18.71
N MET A 67 22.41 8.46 -18.87
CA MET A 67 22.32 7.06 -18.42
C MET A 67 22.37 6.96 -16.88
N PRO A 68 21.51 6.15 -16.24
CA PRO A 68 21.65 5.79 -14.84
C PRO A 68 22.94 4.99 -14.58
N THR A 69 23.64 5.25 -13.47
CA THR A 69 24.86 4.52 -13.08
C THR A 69 24.67 3.01 -12.89
N ASP A 70 23.44 2.58 -12.63
CA ASP A 70 23.10 1.20 -12.29
C ASP A 70 22.78 0.33 -13.53
N VAL A 71 22.92 0.87 -14.74
CA VAL A 71 22.52 0.21 -16.00
C VAL A 71 23.65 0.29 -17.02
N ASN A 72 23.86 -0.80 -17.76
CA ASN A 72 24.83 -0.84 -18.85
C ASN A 72 24.34 -0.05 -20.08
N GLU A 73 25.25 0.50 -20.88
CA GLU A 73 24.91 1.31 -22.06
C GLU A 73 24.04 0.57 -23.08
N ALA A 74 24.39 -0.69 -23.38
CA ALA A 74 23.61 -1.50 -24.31
C ALA A 74 22.19 -1.79 -23.78
N GLU A 75 22.06 -2.04 -22.48
CA GLU A 75 20.77 -2.26 -21.83
C GLU A 75 19.93 -0.97 -21.85
N TRP A 76 20.55 0.18 -21.58
CA TRP A 76 19.87 1.48 -21.60
C TRP A 76 19.39 1.87 -23.00
N LYS A 77 20.20 1.67 -24.04
CA LYS A 77 19.80 1.88 -25.45
C LYS A 77 18.56 1.06 -25.80
N PHE A 78 18.58 -0.24 -25.48
CA PHE A 78 17.43 -1.11 -25.67
C PHE A 78 16.19 -0.63 -24.92
N LEU A 79 16.35 -0.19 -23.67
CA LEU A 79 15.24 0.31 -22.86
C LEU A 79 14.63 1.59 -23.42
N VAL A 80 15.46 2.54 -23.88
CA VAL A 80 15.00 3.77 -24.53
C VAL A 80 14.18 3.45 -25.77
N GLU A 81 14.67 2.56 -26.64
CA GLU A 81 13.93 2.12 -27.83
C GLU A 81 12.64 1.38 -27.47
N TYR A 82 12.68 0.54 -26.45
CA TYR A 82 11.50 -0.18 -25.99
C TYR A 82 10.42 0.76 -25.41
N PHE A 83 10.81 1.77 -24.63
CA PHE A 83 9.87 2.75 -24.10
C PHE A 83 9.31 3.68 -25.18
N ASP A 84 10.12 4.00 -26.20
CA ASP A 84 9.67 4.78 -27.35
C ASP A 84 8.81 3.97 -28.33
N SER A 85 8.84 2.64 -28.25
CA SER A 85 8.06 1.75 -29.13
C SER A 85 6.54 1.97 -29.01
N ASP A 86 5.86 1.91 -30.16
CA ASP A 86 4.41 2.05 -30.23
C ASP A 86 3.67 0.97 -29.46
N THR A 87 4.25 -0.24 -29.41
CA THR A 87 3.68 -1.34 -28.63
C THR A 87 3.59 -1.01 -27.14
N PHE A 88 4.63 -0.37 -26.58
CA PHE A 88 4.64 0.04 -25.18
C PHE A 88 3.66 1.20 -24.95
N LYS A 89 3.68 2.22 -25.82
CA LYS A 89 2.78 3.38 -25.73
C LYS A 89 1.31 2.94 -25.77
N ARG A 90 0.94 2.12 -26.75
CA ARG A 90 -0.41 1.55 -26.92
C ARG A 90 -0.92 0.81 -25.68
N MET A 91 -0.04 0.10 -24.97
CA MET A 91 -0.43 -0.61 -23.73
C MET A 91 -0.46 0.32 -22.51
N SER A 92 0.42 1.32 -22.47
CA SER A 92 0.58 2.22 -21.32
C SER A 92 -0.46 3.34 -21.26
N GLU A 93 -0.86 3.89 -22.42
CA GLU A 93 -1.79 5.02 -22.50
C GLU A 93 -3.18 4.70 -21.95
N PRO A 94 -3.84 3.59 -22.35
CA PRO A 94 -5.14 3.23 -21.79
C PRO A 94 -5.05 2.96 -20.28
N ASN A 95 -3.98 2.29 -19.82
CA ASN A 95 -3.77 2.04 -18.40
C ASN A 95 -3.61 3.34 -17.61
N ARG A 96 -2.93 4.34 -18.18
CA ARG A 96 -2.83 5.69 -17.60
C ARG A 96 -4.19 6.36 -17.52
N THR A 97 -4.97 6.34 -18.59
CA THR A 97 -6.32 6.92 -18.63
C THR A 97 -7.26 6.22 -17.66
N ASN A 98 -7.24 4.88 -17.59
CA ASN A 98 -8.05 4.11 -16.65
C ASN A 98 -7.65 4.39 -15.20
N LYS A 99 -6.35 4.57 -14.93
CA LYS A 99 -5.88 4.98 -13.62
C LYS A 99 -6.35 6.37 -13.24
N ALA A 100 -6.39 7.31 -14.19
CA ALA A 100 -6.91 8.66 -13.97
C ALA A 100 -8.44 8.68 -13.70
N LYS A 101 -9.19 7.73 -14.26
CA LYS A 101 -10.62 7.53 -14.01
C LYS A 101 -10.92 6.77 -12.70
N GLN A 102 -9.90 6.26 -12.01
CA GLN A 102 -10.10 5.54 -10.76
C GLN A 102 -10.37 6.55 -9.62
N GLU A 103 -11.63 6.86 -9.41
CA GLU A 103 -12.09 7.80 -8.38
C GLU A 103 -12.01 7.21 -6.96
N ILE A 104 -12.23 5.89 -6.84
CA ILE A 104 -12.26 5.18 -5.56
C ILE A 104 -11.01 4.33 -5.38
N ASN A 105 -10.26 4.61 -4.31
CA ASN A 105 -9.02 3.93 -3.96
C ASN A 105 -9.15 3.19 -2.63
N HIS A 106 -8.89 1.88 -2.63
CA HIS A 106 -8.79 1.08 -1.40
C HIS A 106 -7.36 1.11 -0.84
N ILE A 107 -7.20 0.95 0.48
CA ILE A 107 -5.90 1.01 1.17
C ILE A 107 -5.41 -0.28 1.82
N CYS A 108 -6.18 -1.37 1.72
CA CYS A 108 -5.79 -2.65 2.31
C CYS A 108 -4.56 -3.30 1.65
N GLY A 109 -3.97 -2.66 0.64
CA GLY A 109 -2.71 -3.07 0.04
C GLY A 109 -2.82 -4.45 -0.60
N ARG A 110 -2.10 -5.43 -0.03
CA ARG A 110 -2.12 -6.82 -0.52
C ARG A 110 -3.19 -7.69 0.15
N LYS A 111 -3.91 -7.16 1.14
CA LYS A 111 -4.99 -7.90 1.81
C LYS A 111 -6.26 -7.83 0.98
N SER A 112 -6.91 -8.98 0.82
CA SER A 112 -8.25 -9.04 0.22
C SER A 112 -9.30 -8.52 1.20
N PHE A 113 -10.48 -8.15 0.70
CA PHE A 113 -11.62 -7.80 1.56
C PHE A 113 -11.97 -8.91 2.55
N GLN A 114 -11.85 -10.18 2.12
CA GLN A 114 -12.08 -11.33 3.00
C GLN A 114 -11.04 -11.44 4.12
N ALA A 115 -9.76 -11.16 3.82
CA ALA A 115 -8.71 -11.15 4.84
C ALA A 115 -8.95 -10.02 5.85
N VAL A 116 -9.36 -8.84 5.39
CA VAL A 116 -9.69 -7.70 6.27
C VAL A 116 -10.91 -8.01 7.14
N SER A 117 -11.96 -8.58 6.54
CA SER A 117 -13.15 -9.02 7.27
C SER A 117 -12.81 -10.05 8.34
N PHE A 118 -11.97 -11.04 8.01
CA PHE A 118 -11.52 -12.07 8.94
C PHE A 118 -10.72 -11.50 10.11
N GLU A 119 -9.79 -10.58 9.85
CA GLU A 119 -8.98 -9.93 10.88
C GLU A 119 -9.83 -9.05 11.82
N GLN A 120 -10.91 -8.45 11.30
CA GLN A 120 -11.79 -7.58 12.07
C GLN A 120 -13.05 -8.27 12.62
N ARG A 121 -13.04 -9.61 12.72
CA ARG A 121 -14.12 -10.33 13.39
C ARG A 121 -14.15 -9.98 14.87
N ASN A 122 -15.36 -9.86 15.43
CA ASN A 122 -15.52 -9.72 16.87
C ASN A 122 -14.94 -10.96 17.57
N THR A 123 -13.96 -10.77 18.44
CA THR A 123 -13.26 -11.86 19.13
C THR A 123 -14.18 -12.64 20.08
N SER A 124 -15.22 -12.00 20.59
CA SER A 124 -16.24 -12.58 21.48
C SER A 124 -17.37 -13.28 20.73
N THR A 125 -17.93 -12.65 19.69
CA THR A 125 -19.11 -13.14 18.95
C THR A 125 -18.75 -13.96 17.70
N GLY A 126 -17.52 -13.84 17.19
CA GLY A 126 -17.08 -14.43 15.93
C GLY A 126 -17.74 -13.86 14.66
N LYS A 127 -18.62 -12.85 14.83
CA LYS A 127 -19.40 -12.25 13.75
C LYS A 127 -18.52 -11.36 12.87
N GLU A 128 -18.72 -11.45 11.57
CA GLU A 128 -18.03 -10.61 10.59
C GLU A 128 -18.51 -9.15 10.66
N PRO A 129 -17.63 -8.17 10.35
CA PRO A 129 -18.02 -6.78 10.23
C PRO A 129 -19.08 -6.61 9.14
N ASN A 130 -20.01 -5.69 9.34
CA ASN A 130 -20.99 -5.36 8.31
C ASN A 130 -20.28 -4.73 7.07
N LEU A 131 -20.99 -4.69 5.93
CA LEU A 131 -20.41 -4.17 4.68
C LEU A 131 -19.99 -2.70 4.79
N GLN A 132 -20.72 -1.89 5.56
CA GLN A 132 -20.39 -0.47 5.78
C GLN A 132 -19.11 -0.31 6.60
N LYS A 133 -18.93 -1.09 7.66
CA LYS A 133 -17.73 -1.10 8.49
C LYS A 133 -16.55 -1.63 7.70
N LEU A 134 -16.75 -2.65 6.88
CA LEU A 134 -15.74 -3.14 5.96
C LEU A 134 -15.34 -2.06 4.94
N TRP A 135 -16.29 -1.28 4.44
CA TRP A 135 -16.02 -0.12 3.57
C TRP A 135 -15.17 0.94 4.27
N GLU A 136 -15.55 1.35 5.48
CA GLU A 136 -14.77 2.27 6.33
C GLU A 136 -13.34 1.76 6.53
N LEU A 137 -13.16 0.50 6.95
CA LEU A 137 -11.85 -0.10 7.20
C LEU A 137 -10.96 -0.14 5.95
N THR A 138 -11.57 -0.19 4.77
CA THR A 138 -10.85 -0.32 3.50
C THR A 138 -10.61 1.00 2.79
N HIS A 139 -11.32 2.07 3.17
CA HIS A 139 -11.30 3.39 2.52
C HIS A 139 -11.10 4.58 3.48
N MET A 140 -10.82 4.31 4.76
CA MET A 140 -10.42 5.32 5.75
C MET A 140 -9.01 5.06 6.29
N LYS A 141 -8.24 6.14 6.46
CA LYS A 141 -6.93 6.09 7.11
C LYS A 141 -6.91 7.08 8.26
N ASN A 142 -6.56 6.61 9.46
CA ASN A 142 -6.50 7.44 10.68
C ASN A 142 -7.80 8.25 10.91
N GLY A 143 -8.96 7.64 10.68
CA GLY A 143 -10.26 8.31 10.87
C GLY A 143 -10.68 9.27 9.74
N HIS A 144 -9.88 9.43 8.69
CA HIS A 144 -10.19 10.31 7.56
C HIS A 144 -10.44 9.51 6.28
N TRP A 145 -11.44 9.92 5.50
CA TRP A 145 -11.67 9.38 4.15
C TRP A 145 -10.51 9.73 3.24
N ILE A 146 -10.13 8.78 2.38
CA ILE A 146 -8.98 8.96 1.49
C ILE A 146 -9.34 9.77 0.24
N ASN A 147 -10.62 9.78 -0.13
CA ASN A 147 -11.17 10.47 -1.29
C ASN A 147 -12.63 10.84 -0.99
N ASP A 148 -13.04 12.00 -1.49
CA ASP A 148 -14.40 12.52 -1.28
C ASP A 148 -15.45 11.58 -1.87
N ALA A 149 -15.16 10.96 -3.03
CA ALA A 149 -16.06 9.98 -3.66
C ALA A 149 -16.36 8.76 -2.77
N SER A 150 -15.44 8.31 -1.90
CA SER A 150 -15.74 7.20 -0.96
C SER A 150 -16.64 7.65 0.18
N ALA A 151 -16.50 8.91 0.63
CA ALA A 151 -17.36 9.49 1.64
C ALA A 151 -18.78 9.69 1.09
N GLU A 152 -18.90 10.23 -0.11
CA GLU A 152 -20.18 10.42 -0.81
C GLU A 152 -20.92 9.09 -1.00
N LEU A 153 -20.23 8.04 -1.43
CA LEU A 153 -20.82 6.70 -1.58
C LEU A 153 -21.31 6.17 -0.22
N ASN A 154 -20.52 6.31 0.85
CA ASN A 154 -20.92 5.88 2.18
C ASN A 154 -22.16 6.64 2.68
N ASN A 155 -22.23 7.96 2.43
CA ASN A 155 -23.36 8.79 2.80
C ASN A 155 -24.63 8.38 2.02
N GLY A 156 -24.50 8.11 0.72
CA GLY A 156 -25.60 7.63 -0.12
C GLY A 156 -26.14 6.27 0.33
N VAL A 157 -25.26 5.33 0.67
CA VAL A 157 -25.66 4.02 1.23
C VAL A 157 -26.38 4.21 2.56
N SER A 158 -25.84 5.04 3.46
CA SER A 158 -26.47 5.33 4.76
C SER A 158 -27.87 5.92 4.60
N ALA A 159 -28.03 6.90 3.70
CA ALA A 159 -29.32 7.51 3.40
C ALA A 159 -30.34 6.49 2.83
N ALA A 160 -29.90 5.59 1.95
CA ALA A 160 -30.74 4.53 1.43
C ALA A 160 -31.20 3.56 2.53
N PHE A 161 -30.31 3.20 3.46
CA PHE A 161 -30.65 2.39 4.63
C PHE A 161 -31.66 3.08 5.54
N LEU A 162 -31.46 4.37 5.87
CA LEU A 162 -32.40 5.14 6.69
C LEU A 162 -33.77 5.27 6.03
N ASN A 163 -33.81 5.47 4.71
CA ASN A 163 -35.07 5.50 3.97
C ASN A 163 -35.80 4.15 4.07
N ILE A 164 -35.10 3.03 3.90
CA ILE A 164 -35.69 1.69 4.07
C ILE A 164 -36.25 1.52 5.49
N ILE A 165 -35.51 1.92 6.53
CA ILE A 165 -35.95 1.84 7.92
C ILE A 165 -37.20 2.70 8.14
N SER A 166 -37.23 3.95 7.67
CA SER A 166 -38.39 4.83 7.81
C SER A 166 -39.65 4.31 7.10
N ASN A 167 -39.49 3.69 5.93
CA ASN A 167 -40.58 3.08 5.18
C ASN A 167 -41.09 1.79 5.85
N LEU A 168 -40.23 1.07 6.57
CA LEU A 168 -40.60 -0.10 7.37
C LEU A 168 -41.19 0.29 8.73
N SER A 169 -40.79 1.43 9.31
CA SER A 169 -41.27 1.94 10.59
C SER A 169 -42.48 2.88 10.45
N GLY A 170 -43.23 2.81 9.35
CA GLY A 170 -44.45 3.58 9.17
C GLY A 170 -45.42 3.33 10.33
N SER A 171 -45.47 4.28 11.26
CA SER A 171 -46.25 4.42 12.51
C SER A 171 -45.34 4.46 13.76
N ASP A 172 -45.27 5.65 14.36
CA ASP A 172 -44.72 5.99 15.68
C ASP A 172 -43.25 6.47 15.73
N GLU A 173 -43.07 7.80 15.60
CA GLU A 173 -41.80 8.55 15.66
C GLU A 173 -40.94 8.31 16.93
N ALA A 174 -41.49 7.68 17.97
CA ALA A 174 -40.77 7.45 19.23
C ALA A 174 -39.76 6.29 19.19
N SER A 175 -39.74 5.47 18.12
CA SER A 175 -38.84 4.30 18.01
C SER A 175 -37.48 4.60 17.38
N CYS A 176 -37.38 5.59 16.49
CA CYS A 176 -36.14 5.87 15.76
C CYS A 176 -35.03 6.49 16.63
N SER A 177 -35.40 7.26 17.66
CA SER A 177 -34.42 7.87 18.58
C SER A 177 -33.77 6.81 19.48
N ARG A 178 -34.53 5.80 19.89
CA ARG A 178 -34.09 4.79 20.86
C ARG A 178 -33.11 3.76 20.28
N LEU A 179 -33.11 3.55 18.96
CA LEU A 179 -32.18 2.64 18.27
C LEU A 179 -30.80 3.27 17.98
N MET A 180 -30.66 4.60 18.07
CA MET A 180 -29.37 5.26 17.88
C MET A 180 -28.52 5.24 19.17
N ASP A 181 -29.17 5.24 20.33
CA ASP A 181 -28.52 5.13 21.65
C ASP A 181 -27.93 3.72 21.85
N ASP A 182 -28.63 2.65 21.46
CA ASP A 182 -28.13 1.26 21.53
C ASP A 182 -26.97 0.95 20.55
N ILE A 183 -26.71 1.81 19.55
CA ILE A 183 -25.60 1.66 18.60
C ILE A 183 -24.36 2.45 19.05
N THR A 184 -24.51 3.41 19.98
CA THR A 184 -23.42 4.29 20.42
C THR A 184 -22.83 3.95 21.79
N ASP A 185 -23.44 3.03 22.55
CA ASP A 185 -23.06 2.72 23.94
C ASP A 185 -22.39 1.34 24.15
N GLU A 186 -21.58 0.86 23.18
CA GLU A 186 -20.64 -0.27 23.42
C GLU A 186 -19.16 0.16 23.35
N HIS A 187 -18.85 1.36 23.83
CA HIS A 187 -17.48 1.78 24.11
C HIS A 187 -17.34 2.36 25.53
N GLU A 188 -17.38 1.46 26.52
CA GLU A 188 -16.49 1.50 27.69
C GLU A 188 -15.70 0.19 27.80
#